data_AF-A0A9X2RUS6-F1
#
_entry.id   AF-A0A9X2RUS6-F1
#
_cell.length_a   1.000
_cell.length_b   1.000
_cell.length_c   1.000
_cell.angle_alpha   90.00
_cell.angle_beta   90.00
_cell.angle_gamma   90.00
#
_symmetry.space_group_name_H-M   'P 1'
#
loop_
_entity.id
_entity.type
_entity.pdbx_description
1 polymer ?
#
loop_
_entity_poly.entity_id
_entity_poly.type
_entity_poly.pdbx_seq_one_letter_code
_entity_poly.pdbx_strand_id
1 'polypeptide(L)'
;MNLATTTVSILRGSDTDAFGDETDLPTVAASGISASLMESSRQAQEPVTGTPRIVRTHVCRLPPSTDVTENDRIRDEQTSEIYIVVSATRNANPVMAQPLRLDLKRTGRAA
;
A
#
# COMPACT_ATOMS: atom_id res chain seq x y z
N MET A 1 14.97 12.36 -4.61
CA MET A 1 15.73 11.10 -4.43
C MET A 1 14.90 10.20 -3.52
N ASN A 2 14.42 9.05 -4.00
CA ASN A 2 13.77 8.07 -3.13
C ASN A 2 14.85 7.18 -2.53
N LEU A 3 15.01 7.20 -1.21
CA LEU A 3 15.84 6.23 -0.52
C LEU A 3 14.97 4.97 -0.36
N ALA A 4 15.34 3.88 -1.03
CA ALA A 4 14.69 2.59 -0.81
C ALA A 4 14.99 2.16 0.63
N THR A 5 13.97 2.16 1.49
CA THR A 5 14.09 1.78 2.90
C THR A 5 13.78 0.31 3.12
N THR A 6 13.03 -0.31 2.20
CA THR A 6 12.64 -1.71 2.28
C THR A 6 12.41 -2.32 0.89
N THR A 7 12.21 -3.64 0.85
CA THR A 7 11.69 -4.37 -0.32
C THR A 7 10.25 -4.80 -0.08
N VAL A 8 9.42 -4.67 -1.11
CA VAL A 8 8.01 -5.07 -1.04
C VAL A 8 7.66 -6.06 -2.15
N SER A 9 6.73 -6.92 -1.82
CA SER A 9 6.04 -7.81 -2.73
C SER A 9 4.61 -7.32 -2.94
N ILE A 10 4.15 -7.31 -4.18
CA ILE A 10 2.77 -7.01 -4.57
C ILE A 10 2.00 -8.32 -4.60
N LEU A 11 0.91 -8.38 -3.85
CA LEU A 11 -0.04 -9.49 -3.81
C LEU A 11 -1.27 -9.09 -4.63
N ARG A 12 -1.63 -9.91 -5.62
CA ARG A 12 -2.77 -9.71 -6.51
C ARG A 12 -3.63 -10.97 -6.54
N GLY A 13 -4.94 -10.80 -6.37
CA GLY A 13 -5.92 -11.86 -6.55
C GLY A 13 -6.86 -12.01 -5.35
N SER A 14 -8.08 -12.42 -5.69
CA SER A 14 -9.08 -12.94 -4.77
C SER A 14 -9.46 -14.36 -5.21
N ASP A 15 -9.62 -15.26 -4.24
CA ASP A 15 -10.28 -16.55 -4.40
C ASP A 15 -11.72 -16.45 -3.92
N THR A 16 -12.51 -17.46 -4.25
CA THR A 16 -13.77 -17.72 -3.56
C THR A 16 -13.53 -18.86 -2.56
N ASP A 17 -13.86 -18.64 -1.30
CA ASP A 17 -13.76 -19.71 -0.31
C ASP A 17 -14.84 -20.79 -0.53
N ALA A 18 -14.78 -21.88 0.25
CA ALA A 18 -15.74 -22.98 0.15
C ALA A 18 -17.20 -22.57 0.48
N PHE A 19 -17.41 -21.36 1.01
CA PHE A 19 -18.70 -20.80 1.39
C PHE A 19 -19.21 -19.74 0.40
N GLY A 20 -18.45 -19.43 -0.65
CA GLY A 20 -18.84 -18.45 -1.67
C GLY A 20 -18.39 -17.02 -1.34
N ASP A 21 -17.61 -16.81 -0.28
CA ASP A 21 -17.12 -15.50 0.12
C ASP A 21 -15.79 -15.19 -0.57
N GLU A 22 -15.60 -13.93 -0.97
CA GLU A 22 -14.37 -13.47 -1.61
C GLU A 22 -13.23 -13.44 -0.57
N THR A 23 -12.30 -14.39 -0.70
CA THR A 23 -11.11 -14.49 0.13
C THR A 23 -9.90 -13.96 -0.61
N ASP A 24 -9.04 -13.33 0.15
CA ASP A 24 -7.87 -12.62 -0.31
C ASP A 24 -6.71 -13.59 -0.64
N LEU A 25 -6.34 -13.80 -1.93
CA LEU A 25 -5.23 -14.69 -2.31
C LEU A 25 -3.86 -14.03 -2.15
N PRO A 26 -2.88 -14.65 -1.47
CA PRO A 26 -1.52 -14.13 -1.37
C PRO A 26 -0.69 -14.45 -2.63
N THR A 27 -1.27 -14.40 -3.83
CA THR A 27 -0.53 -14.64 -5.07
C THR A 27 0.39 -13.45 -5.34
N VAL A 28 1.70 -13.70 -5.36
CA VAL A 28 2.71 -12.66 -5.57
C VAL A 28 2.76 -12.30 -7.05
N ALA A 29 2.29 -11.10 -7.40
CA ALA A 29 2.37 -10.56 -8.76
C ALA A 29 3.78 -10.05 -9.09
N ALA A 30 4.45 -9.45 -8.11
CA ALA A 30 5.83 -8.98 -8.24
C ALA A 30 6.51 -8.99 -6.87
N SER A 31 7.80 -9.34 -6.82
CA SER A 31 8.59 -9.40 -5.58
C SER A 31 9.92 -8.67 -5.73
N GLY A 32 10.55 -8.30 -4.61
CA GLY A 32 11.85 -7.64 -4.58
C GLY A 32 11.82 -6.19 -5.06
N ILE A 33 10.66 -5.53 -5.04
CA ILE A 33 10.55 -4.14 -5.49
C ILE A 33 11.11 -3.23 -4.41
N SER A 34 12.17 -2.51 -4.73
CA SER A 34 12.76 -1.52 -3.84
C SER A 34 11.79 -0.36 -3.61
N ALA A 35 11.35 -0.21 -2.38
CA ALA A 35 10.31 0.74 -2.00
C ALA A 35 10.77 1.63 -0.84
N SER A 36 10.21 2.83 -0.80
CA SER A 36 10.32 3.70 0.37
C SER A 36 8.99 3.67 1.12
N LEU A 37 8.93 2.92 2.22
CA LEU A 37 7.76 2.86 3.10
C LEU A 37 7.95 3.86 4.24
N MET A 38 6.99 4.78 4.39
CA MET A 38 7.00 5.80 5.44
C MET A 38 5.63 5.84 6.13
N GLU A 39 5.60 5.75 7.47
CA GLU A 39 4.38 5.99 8.22
C GLU A 39 4.06 7.49 8.24
N SER A 40 2.82 7.84 7.95
CA SER A 40 2.30 9.20 8.01
C SER A 40 1.07 9.23 8.92
N SER A 41 1.18 9.91 10.06
CA SER A 41 0.03 10.15 10.92
C SER A 41 -0.63 11.47 10.53
N ARG A 42 -1.89 11.43 10.11
CA ARG A 42 -2.71 12.64 9.96
C ARG A 42 -3.69 12.73 11.11
N GLN A 43 -3.60 13.80 11.89
CA GLN A 43 -4.66 14.15 12.83
C GLN A 43 -5.77 14.83 12.05
N ALA A 44 -6.95 14.20 12.02
CA ALA A 44 -8.15 14.82 11.47
C ALA A 44 -9.08 15.13 12.65
N GLN A 45 -9.48 16.40 12.76
CA GLN A 45 -10.54 16.81 13.67
C GLN A 45 -11.88 16.59 12.98
N GLU A 46 -12.75 15.81 13.60
CA GLU A 46 -14.11 15.63 13.14
C GLU A 46 -14.93 16.86 13.60
N PRO A 47 -15.54 17.62 12.66
CA PRO A 47 -16.13 18.93 12.99
C PRO A 47 -17.37 18.84 13.90
N VAL A 48 -17.95 17.64 14.09
CA VAL A 48 -19.23 17.46 14.79
C VAL A 48 -19.08 17.02 16.25
N THR A 49 -18.02 16.29 16.61
CA THR A 49 -17.82 15.67 17.94
C THR A 49 -16.59 16.19 18.68
N GLY A 50 -15.70 16.94 18.03
CA GLY A 50 -14.48 17.48 18.64
C GLY A 50 -13.48 16.42 19.12
N THR A 51 -13.70 15.14 18.80
CA THR A 51 -12.79 14.06 19.18
C THR A 51 -11.64 13.99 18.17
N PRO A 52 -10.38 14.20 18.57
CA PRO A 52 -9.25 14.09 17.65
C PRO A 52 -9.07 12.62 17.25
N ARG A 53 -9.22 12.32 15.96
CA ARG A 53 -8.95 10.99 15.43
C ARG A 53 -7.60 10.98 14.73
N ILE A 54 -6.68 10.15 15.24
CA ILE A 54 -5.39 9.90 14.59
C ILE A 54 -5.62 8.85 13.50
N VAL A 55 -5.62 9.28 12.24
CA VAL A 55 -5.61 8.36 11.10
C VAL A 55 -4.16 8.09 10.75
N ARG A 56 -3.71 6.85 10.97
CA ARG A 56 -2.40 6.39 10.54
C ARG A 56 -2.50 5.87 9.12
N THR A 57 -1.88 6.57 8.17
CA THR A 57 -1.69 6.12 6.79
C THR A 57 -0.22 5.76 6.58
N HIS A 58 0.05 4.88 5.65
CA HIS A 58 1.43 4.54 5.27
C HIS A 58 1.62 4.98 3.82
N VAL A 59 2.64 5.78 3.55
CA VAL A 59 2.95 6.21 2.18
C VAL A 59 4.06 5.32 1.67
N CYS A 60 3.81 4.62 0.57
CA CYS A 60 4.81 3.84 -0.13
C CYS A 60 5.16 4.53 -1.45
N ARG A 61 6.47 4.65 -1.73
CA ARG A 61 6.95 5.12 -3.03
C ARG A 61 7.63 3.99 -3.78
N LEU A 62 7.15 3.75 -4.99
CA LEU A 62 7.64 2.69 -5.88
C LEU A 62 8.25 3.27 -7.15
N PRO A 63 9.13 2.51 -7.83
CA PRO A 63 9.62 2.91 -9.14
C PRO A 63 8.47 2.95 -10.16
N PRO A 64 8.51 3.88 -11.13
CA PRO A 64 7.42 4.13 -12.07
C PRO A 64 7.08 2.95 -12.99
N SER A 65 8.02 2.03 -13.20
CA SER A 65 7.83 0.81 -14.00
C SER A 65 7.00 -0.27 -13.30
N THR A 66 6.66 -0.06 -12.02
CA THR A 66 5.92 -1.06 -11.23
C THR A 66 4.45 -1.01 -11.59
N ASP A 67 3.90 -2.14 -12.04
CA ASP A 67 2.46 -2.25 -12.19
C ASP A 67 1.79 -2.57 -10.85
N VAL A 68 1.02 -1.62 -10.35
CA VAL A 68 0.23 -1.75 -9.13
C VAL A 68 -1.05 -0.92 -9.26
N THR A 69 -2.11 -1.46 -8.69
CA THR A 69 -3.48 -0.98 -8.72
C THR A 69 -4.02 -0.84 -7.30
N GLU A 70 -5.16 -0.17 -7.16
CA GLU A 70 -5.80 0.04 -5.84
C GLU A 70 -6.41 -1.25 -5.26
N ASN A 71 -6.61 -2.27 -6.10
CA ASN A 71 -7.06 -3.60 -5.65
C ASN A 71 -5.90 -4.50 -5.20
N ASP A 72 -4.65 -4.05 -5.37
CA ASP A 72 -3.50 -4.82 -4.96
C ASP A 72 -3.19 -4.61 -3.48
N ARG A 73 -2.54 -5.62 -2.89
CA ARG A 73 -2.01 -5.56 -1.54
C ARG A 73 -0.50 -5.55 -1.60
N ILE A 74 0.13 -4.91 -0.64
CA ILE A 74 1.58 -4.79 -0.55
C ILE A 74 2.02 -5.49 0.71
N ARG A 75 2.89 -6.49 0.55
CA ARG A 75 3.59 -7.13 1.64
C ARG A 75 4.98 -6.56 1.75
N ASP A 76 5.34 -6.08 2.93
CA ASP A 76 6.72 -5.74 3.25
C ASP A 76 7.51 -7.04 3.48
N GLU A 77 8.63 -7.22 2.77
CA GLU A 77 9.44 -8.43 2.89
C GLU A 77 10.29 -8.43 4.16
N GLN A 78 10.65 -7.25 4.68
CA GLN A 78 11.44 -7.11 5.90
C GLN A 78 10.61 -7.44 7.15
N THR A 79 9.41 -6.87 7.26
CA THR A 79 8.54 -7.07 8.44
C THR A 79 7.47 -8.14 8.26
N SER A 80 7.27 -8.65 7.05
CA SER A 80 6.16 -9.53 6.67
C SER A 80 4.77 -8.93 6.94
N GLU A 81 4.67 -7.61 7.09
CA GLU A 81 3.38 -6.94 7.23
C GLU A 81 2.67 -6.77 5.89
N ILE A 82 1.34 -6.90 5.91
CA ILE A 82 0.50 -6.69 4.74
C ILE A 82 -0.21 -5.35 4.88
N TYR A 83 -0.21 -4.60 3.79
CA TYR A 83 -0.86 -3.31 3.63
C TYR A 83 -1.80 -3.37 2.43
N ILE A 84 -2.95 -2.72 2.54
CA ILE A 84 -3.92 -2.57 1.46
C ILE A 84 -3.65 -1.24 0.78
N VAL A 85 -3.63 -1.22 -0.56
CA VAL A 85 -3.53 0.03 -1.32
C VAL A 85 -4.88 0.75 -1.23
N VAL A 86 -4.89 1.96 -0.68
CA VAL A 86 -6.10 2.79 -0.61
C VAL A 86 -6.18 3.68 -1.83
N SER A 87 -5.03 4.22 -2.27
CA SER A 87 -4.99 4.99 -3.51
C SER A 87 -3.63 4.92 -4.17
N ALA A 88 -3.64 4.89 -5.51
CA ALA A 88 -2.44 4.88 -6.34
C ALA A 88 -2.34 6.16 -7.18
N THR A 89 -1.46 7.07 -6.78
CA THR A 89 -1.20 8.31 -7.53
C THR A 89 -0.01 8.12 -8.49
N ARG A 90 -0.33 8.02 -9.79
CA ARG A 90 0.65 8.10 -10.89
C ARG A 90 0.70 9.55 -11.40
N ASN A 91 1.77 10.27 -11.09
CA ASN A 91 1.96 11.59 -11.70
C ASN A 91 2.66 11.42 -13.06
N ALA A 92 1.88 11.53 -14.14
CA ALA A 92 2.40 11.45 -15.49
C ALA A 92 3.01 12.81 -15.88
N ASN A 93 4.32 12.97 -15.68
CA ASN A 93 5.06 14.09 -16.24
C ASN A 93 5.78 13.62 -17.52
N PRO A 94 5.53 14.25 -18.70
CA PRO A 94 6.15 13.87 -19.96
C PRO A 94 7.68 14.11 -20.00
N VAL A 95 8.23 14.90 -19.07
CA VAL A 95 9.67 15.22 -19.03
C VAL A 95 10.44 14.28 -18.10
N MET A 96 9.81 13.74 -17.05
CA MET A 96 10.47 12.84 -16.08
C MET A 96 9.49 11.81 -15.52
N ALA A 97 9.88 10.54 -15.55
CA ALA A 97 9.14 9.48 -14.88
C ALA A 97 9.19 9.70 -13.36
N GLN A 98 8.08 10.13 -12.78
CA GLN A 98 7.98 10.35 -11.35
C GLN A 98 7.72 9.03 -10.62
N PRO A 99 8.28 8.86 -9.41
CA PRO A 99 7.99 7.67 -8.62
C PRO A 99 6.49 7.59 -8.31
N LEU A 100 5.97 6.38 -8.38
CA LEU A 100 4.61 6.10 -8.02
C LEU A 100 4.42 6.34 -6.53
N ARG A 101 3.38 7.07 -6.16
CA ARG A 101 2.99 7.26 -4.77
C ARG A 101 1.75 6.44 -4.47
N LEU A 102 1.85 5.59 -3.46
CA LEU A 102 0.75 4.79 -2.95
C LEU A 102 0.44 5.22 -1.53
N ASP A 103 -0.83 5.46 -1.26
CA ASP A 103 -1.34 5.61 0.09
C ASP A 103 -1.89 4.26 0.53
N LEU A 104 -1.34 3.74 1.62
CA LEU A 104 -1.58 2.40 2.13
C LEU A 104 -2.25 2.47 3.49
N LYS A 105 -3.06 1.46 3.76
CA LYS A 105 -3.64 1.20 5.06
C LYS A 105 -3.16 -0.15 5.55
N ARG A 106 -2.64 -0.17 6.77
CA ARG A 106 -2.25 -1.43 7.42
C ARG A 106 -3.51 -2.26 7.66
N THR A 107 -3.55 -3.46 7.10
CA THR A 107 -4.52 -4.46 7.55
C THR A 107 -4.01 -5.03 8.87
N GLY A 108 -4.91 -5.31 9.82
CA GLY A 108 -4.52 -5.80 11.14
C GLY A 108 -3.58 -7.00 11.00
N ARG A 109 -2.62 -7.12 11.93
CA ARG A 109 -1.67 -8.24 11.96
C ARG A 109 -2.48 -9.54 11.90
N ALA A 110 -2.38 -10.28 10.79
CA ALA A 110 -2.93 -11.63 10.74
C ALA A 110 -2.23 -12.41 11.86
N ALA A 111 -3.01 -12.78 12.88
CA ALA A 111 -2.54 -13.50 14.06
C ALA A 111 -2.25 -14.96 13.71
#